data_AF-A0A3S1XIC6-F1
#
_entry.id   AF-A0A3S1XIC6-F1
#
_cell.length_a   1.000
_cell.length_b   1.000
_cell.length_c   1.000
_cell.angle_alpha   90.00
_cell.angle_beta   90.00
_cell.angle_gamma   90.00
#
_symmetry.space_group_name_H-M   'P 1'
#
loop_
_entity.id
_entity.type
_entity.pdbx_description
1 polymer ?
#
loop_
_entity_poly.entity_id
_entity_poly.type
_entity_poly.pdbx_seq_one_letter_code
_entity_poly.pdbx_strand_id
1 'polypeptide(L)'
;ETSAIARYLDDTFDGRKIMGATPHERGLDQMWDNRVWVHILYPIVTAFHVLHQGLGPKLELTSNPAWGEHSRKVALNHAALVDRHLADGREWLLGGEAPTFSDITMATAIAFSKFPVNATPLDERFEHIDAFWQRWQRRPTFLAAYADRNSGVPELDNRA
;
A
#
# COMPACT_ATOMS: atom_id res chain seq x y z
N GLU A 1 -2.94 0.61 -14.65
CA GLU A 1 -2.94 2.05 -14.28
C GLU A 1 -4.04 2.40 -13.26
N THR A 2 -3.83 2.10 -11.97
CA THR A 2 -4.80 2.43 -10.91
C THR A 2 -4.94 3.94 -10.68
N SER A 3 -3.83 4.69 -10.74
CA SER A 3 -3.83 6.15 -10.55
C SER A 3 -4.64 6.90 -11.62
N ALA A 4 -4.63 6.41 -12.87
CA ALA A 4 -5.45 6.97 -13.95
C ALA A 4 -6.95 6.76 -13.70
N ILE A 5 -7.34 5.56 -13.24
CA ILE A 5 -8.73 5.25 -12.88
C ILE A 5 -9.16 6.10 -11.70
N ALA A 6 -8.33 6.17 -10.64
CA ALA A 6 -8.62 6.99 -9.46
C ALA A 6 -8.78 8.46 -9.83
N ARG A 7 -7.95 9.00 -10.72
CA ARG A 7 -8.05 10.39 -11.19
C ARG A 7 -9.34 10.61 -11.97
N TYR A 8 -9.67 9.69 -12.87
CA TYR A 8 -10.94 9.76 -13.60
C TYR A 8 -12.13 9.80 -12.63
N LEU A 9 -12.17 8.93 -11.62
CA LEU A 9 -13.24 8.92 -10.62
C LEU A 9 -13.25 10.20 -9.77
N ASP A 10 -12.08 10.65 -9.30
CA ASP A 10 -11.96 11.84 -8.46
C ASP A 10 -12.34 13.13 -9.19
N ASP A 11 -12.08 13.22 -10.50
CA ASP A 11 -12.49 14.36 -11.32
C ASP A 11 -13.96 14.27 -11.78
N THR A 12 -14.51 13.06 -11.94
CA THR A 12 -15.88 12.84 -12.45
C THR A 12 -16.95 13.06 -11.38
N PHE A 13 -16.71 12.62 -10.15
CA PHE A 13 -17.72 12.67 -9.10
C PHE A 13 -17.53 13.88 -8.18
N ASP A 14 -18.66 14.43 -7.74
CA ASP A 14 -18.70 15.47 -6.73
C ASP A 14 -18.31 14.94 -5.35
N GLY A 15 -17.91 15.85 -4.47
CA GLY A 15 -17.55 15.56 -3.08
C GLY A 15 -16.07 15.78 -2.78
N ARG A 16 -15.59 15.13 -1.72
CA ARG A 16 -14.21 15.27 -1.25
C ARG A 16 -13.24 14.71 -2.28
N LYS A 17 -12.24 15.52 -2.68
CA LYS A 17 -11.15 15.06 -3.55
C LYS A 17 -10.19 14.15 -2.78
N ILE A 18 -9.91 12.98 -3.34
CA ILE A 18 -8.99 11.98 -2.77
C ILE A 18 -7.60 12.08 -3.39
N MET A 19 -7.43 12.77 -4.51
CA MET A 19 -6.13 13.01 -5.16
C MET A 19 -5.65 14.46 -5.03
N GLY A 20 -6.14 15.18 -4.00
CA GLY A 20 -5.81 16.57 -3.70
C GLY A 20 -6.80 17.59 -4.29
N ALA A 21 -7.24 18.53 -3.46
CA ALA A 21 -8.19 19.59 -3.86
C ALA A 21 -7.48 20.83 -4.42
N THR A 22 -6.25 21.10 -3.96
CA THR A 22 -5.42 22.21 -4.46
C THR A 22 -4.26 21.72 -5.33
N PRO A 23 -3.65 22.58 -6.19
CA PRO A 23 -2.46 22.20 -6.94
C PRO A 23 -1.31 21.68 -6.05
N HIS A 24 -1.16 22.26 -4.85
CA HIS A 24 -0.14 21.83 -3.89
C HIS A 24 -0.43 20.44 -3.33
N GLU A 25 -1.67 20.18 -2.89
CA GLU A 25 -2.08 18.86 -2.39
C GLU A 25 -1.97 17.78 -3.49
N ARG A 26 -2.36 18.10 -4.73
CA ARG A 26 -2.19 17.21 -5.89
C ARG A 26 -0.73 16.83 -6.11
N GLY A 27 0.17 17.81 -6.01
CA GLY A 27 1.61 17.58 -6.11
C GLY A 27 2.14 16.70 -4.98
N LEU A 28 1.73 16.97 -3.73
CA LEU A 28 2.15 16.19 -2.57
C LEU A 28 1.62 14.76 -2.60
N ASP A 29 0.33 14.58 -2.91
CA ASP A 29 -0.29 13.25 -2.99
C ASP A 29 0.34 12.42 -4.10
N GLN A 30 0.53 12.99 -5.30
CA GLN A 30 1.19 12.28 -6.39
C GLN A 30 2.65 11.93 -6.06
N MET A 31 3.38 12.81 -5.38
CA MET A 31 4.75 12.53 -4.93
C MET A 31 4.78 11.36 -3.96
N TRP A 32 3.91 11.35 -2.94
CA TRP A 32 3.84 10.27 -1.96
C TRP A 32 3.35 8.97 -2.57
N ASP A 33 2.33 9.01 -3.42
CA ASP A 33 1.85 7.85 -4.17
C ASP A 33 2.98 7.22 -4.99
N ASN A 34 3.75 8.04 -5.72
CA ASN A 34 4.90 7.54 -6.49
C ASN A 34 5.98 6.92 -5.59
N ARG A 35 6.28 7.53 -4.43
CA ARG A 35 7.24 6.95 -3.47
C ARG A 35 6.77 5.59 -2.98
N VAL A 36 5.51 5.46 -2.62
CA VAL A 36 4.94 4.19 -2.13
C VAL A 36 4.85 3.18 -3.27
N TRP A 37 4.32 3.55 -4.43
CA TRP A 37 4.17 2.66 -5.59
C TRP A 37 5.52 2.16 -6.07
N VAL A 38 6.43 3.05 -6.49
CA VAL A 38 7.68 2.68 -7.15
C VAL A 38 8.66 2.02 -6.19
N HIS A 39 8.67 2.44 -4.92
CA HIS A 39 9.71 2.00 -3.98
C HIS A 39 9.23 1.04 -2.89
N ILE A 40 7.93 0.80 -2.73
CA ILE A 40 7.40 -0.14 -1.73
C ILE A 40 6.51 -1.20 -2.39
N LEU A 41 5.34 -0.82 -2.93
CA LEU A 41 4.37 -1.78 -3.44
C LEU A 41 4.91 -2.54 -4.67
N TYR A 42 5.44 -1.83 -5.68
CA TYR A 42 5.97 -2.47 -6.88
C TYR A 42 7.16 -3.41 -6.56
N PRO A 43 8.13 -3.05 -5.69
CA PRO A 43 9.18 -3.97 -5.28
C PRO A 43 8.68 -5.18 -4.47
N ILE A 44 7.66 -5.04 -3.62
CA ILE A 44 7.05 -6.19 -2.92
C ILE A 44 6.35 -7.11 -3.94
N VAL A 45 5.58 -6.56 -4.87
CA VAL A 45 4.93 -7.32 -5.97
C VAL A 45 5.99 -7.99 -6.85
N THR A 46 7.10 -7.33 -7.11
CA THR A 46 8.21 -7.92 -7.86
C THR A 46 8.77 -9.14 -7.14
N ALA A 47 9.04 -9.02 -5.83
CA ALA A 47 9.49 -10.15 -5.03
C ALA A 47 8.49 -11.31 -5.05
N PHE A 48 7.18 -11.03 -4.92
CA PHE A 48 6.13 -12.03 -5.03
C PHE A 48 6.25 -12.88 -6.31
N HIS A 49 6.39 -12.22 -7.47
CA HIS A 49 6.45 -12.91 -8.76
C HIS A 49 7.78 -13.64 -8.96
N VAL A 50 8.91 -12.94 -8.84
CA VAL A 50 10.18 -13.49 -9.34
C VAL A 50 11.03 -14.20 -8.29
N LEU A 51 10.84 -13.91 -7.00
CA LEU A 51 11.50 -14.61 -5.90
C LEU A 51 10.67 -15.80 -5.42
N HIS A 52 9.34 -15.64 -5.30
CA HIS A 52 8.49 -16.67 -4.70
C HIS A 52 7.65 -17.48 -5.71
N GLN A 53 7.65 -17.11 -7.00
CA GLN A 53 6.74 -17.71 -8.02
C GLN A 53 5.28 -17.69 -7.56
N GLY A 54 4.84 -16.52 -7.07
CA GLY A 54 3.65 -16.38 -6.24
C GLY A 54 2.31 -16.81 -6.82
N LEU A 55 2.09 -16.73 -8.14
CA LEU A 55 0.87 -17.25 -8.78
C LEU A 55 0.96 -18.75 -9.13
N GLY A 56 2.06 -19.40 -8.77
CA GLY A 56 2.35 -20.80 -9.06
C GLY A 56 3.07 -20.99 -10.40
N PRO A 57 3.72 -22.16 -10.58
CA PRO A 57 4.68 -22.40 -11.67
C PRO A 57 4.06 -22.44 -13.07
N LYS A 58 2.72 -22.50 -13.18
CA LYS A 58 2.02 -22.44 -14.48
C LYS A 58 1.90 -21.02 -15.03
N LEU A 59 1.90 -20.02 -14.15
CA LEU A 59 1.78 -18.60 -14.51
C LEU A 59 3.13 -17.89 -14.41
N GLU A 60 3.96 -18.28 -13.44
CA GLU A 60 5.28 -17.69 -13.20
C GLU A 60 6.37 -18.45 -13.97
N LEU A 61 6.40 -18.21 -15.28
CA LEU A 61 7.28 -18.91 -16.22
C LEU A 61 8.76 -18.50 -16.09
N THR A 62 9.05 -17.40 -15.40
CA THR A 62 10.40 -16.90 -15.14
C THR A 62 10.64 -16.69 -13.65
N SER A 63 11.89 -16.85 -13.22
CA SER A 63 12.32 -16.58 -11.85
C SER A 63 13.63 -15.80 -11.87
N ASN A 64 13.75 -14.86 -10.94
CA ASN A 64 14.98 -14.12 -10.69
C ASN A 64 15.09 -13.81 -9.19
N PRO A 65 15.53 -14.79 -8.38
CA PRO A 65 15.56 -14.64 -6.92
C PRO A 65 16.46 -13.50 -6.45
N ALA A 66 17.58 -13.27 -7.12
CA ALA A 66 18.50 -12.19 -6.78
C ALA A 66 17.84 -10.81 -6.94
N TRP A 67 17.07 -10.62 -8.02
CA TRP A 67 16.31 -9.39 -8.22
C TRP A 67 15.18 -9.24 -7.20
N GLY A 68 14.40 -10.29 -6.95
CA GLY A 68 13.32 -10.21 -5.98
C GLY A 68 13.81 -9.93 -4.55
N GLU A 69 14.94 -10.52 -4.12
CA GLU A 69 15.53 -10.20 -2.81
C GLU A 69 16.08 -8.77 -2.75
N HIS A 70 16.63 -8.26 -3.86
CA HIS A 70 16.97 -6.83 -3.95
C HIS A 70 15.74 -5.94 -3.83
N SER A 71 14.66 -6.26 -4.56
CA SER A 71 13.38 -5.54 -4.48
C SER A 71 12.79 -5.54 -3.07
N ARG A 72 12.83 -6.69 -2.37
CA ARG A 72 12.41 -6.80 -0.96
C ARG A 72 13.19 -5.84 -0.06
N LYS A 73 14.52 -5.74 -0.23
CA LYS A 73 15.36 -4.80 0.52
C LYS A 73 15.03 -3.34 0.19
N VAL A 74 14.78 -3.01 -1.08
CA VAL A 74 14.35 -1.67 -1.50
C VAL A 74 13.06 -1.26 -0.81
N ALA A 75 12.06 -2.17 -0.78
CA ALA A 75 10.79 -1.95 -0.11
C ALA A 75 10.97 -1.65 1.38
N LEU A 76 11.75 -2.48 2.09
CA LEU A 76 11.97 -2.30 3.52
C LEU A 76 12.68 -0.97 3.83
N ASN A 77 13.66 -0.57 3.01
CA ASN A 77 14.36 0.70 3.20
C ASN A 77 13.44 1.91 3.01
N HIS A 78 12.51 1.85 2.06
CA HIS A 78 11.56 2.95 1.82
C HIS A 78 10.37 2.93 2.78
N ALA A 79 9.95 1.75 3.24
CA ALA A 79 9.01 1.64 4.34
C ALA A 79 9.58 2.30 5.61
N ALA A 80 10.87 2.12 5.92
CA ALA A 80 11.53 2.84 7.01
C ALA A 80 11.52 4.37 6.82
N LEU A 81 11.55 4.87 5.58
CA LEU A 81 11.42 6.31 5.29
C LEU A 81 9.99 6.79 5.56
N VAL A 82 8.98 6.03 5.13
CA VAL A 82 7.56 6.33 5.40
C VAL A 82 7.28 6.31 6.91
N ASP A 83 7.80 5.31 7.62
CA ASP A 83 7.67 5.19 9.08
C ASP A 83 8.21 6.44 9.79
N ARG A 84 9.44 6.87 9.45
CA ARG A 84 10.00 8.13 9.97
C ARG A 84 9.19 9.37 9.59
N HIS A 85 8.53 9.38 8.43
CA HIS A 85 7.68 10.49 8.01
C HIS A 85 6.39 10.56 8.85
N LEU A 86 5.86 9.42 9.29
CA LEU A 86 4.69 9.31 10.16
C LEU A 86 5.02 9.52 11.65
N ALA A 87 6.31 9.58 12.01
CA ALA A 87 6.77 9.66 13.40
C ALA A 87 6.40 10.95 14.14
N ASP A 88 5.97 12.01 13.43
CA ASP A 88 5.49 13.24 14.06
C ASP A 88 4.04 13.16 14.56
N GLY A 89 3.41 11.98 14.47
CA GLY A 89 2.07 11.72 14.97
C GLY A 89 0.96 12.03 13.98
N ARG A 90 1.29 12.42 12.73
CA ARG A 90 0.29 12.58 11.68
C ARG A 90 -0.46 11.27 11.41
N GLU A 91 -1.74 11.38 11.08
CA GLU A 91 -2.56 10.19 10.83
C GLU A 91 -2.34 9.58 9.45
N TRP A 92 -2.10 10.44 8.47
CA TRP A 92 -2.02 10.13 7.04
C TRP A 92 -0.78 10.79 6.43
N LEU A 93 -0.33 10.34 5.26
CA LEU A 93 0.90 10.79 4.61
C LEU A 93 0.95 12.31 4.40
N LEU A 94 -0.18 12.92 4.02
CA LEU A 94 -0.29 14.37 3.83
C LEU A 94 -0.58 15.13 5.14
N GLY A 95 -0.95 14.44 6.21
CA GLY A 95 -1.24 15.03 7.52
C GLY A 95 -2.57 15.78 7.65
N GLY A 96 -3.48 15.65 6.68
CA GLY A 96 -4.86 16.16 6.79
C GLY A 96 -5.74 15.27 7.67
N GLU A 97 -7.01 15.66 7.87
CA GLU A 97 -7.99 14.86 8.64
C GLU A 97 -8.41 13.56 7.95
N ALA A 98 -8.41 13.56 6.61
CA ALA A 98 -8.84 12.43 5.80
C ALA A 98 -7.69 11.95 4.89
N PRO A 99 -7.60 10.63 4.65
CA PRO A 99 -6.55 10.07 3.81
C PRO A 99 -6.80 10.35 2.32
N THR A 100 -5.71 10.37 1.57
CA THR A 100 -5.66 10.60 0.13
C THR A 100 -5.25 9.32 -0.62
N PHE A 101 -5.04 9.42 -1.92
CA PHE A 101 -4.75 8.26 -2.76
C PHE A 101 -3.41 7.60 -2.40
N SER A 102 -2.40 8.39 -2.04
CA SER A 102 -1.14 7.84 -1.55
C SER A 102 -1.30 6.94 -0.31
N ASP A 103 -2.23 7.25 0.60
CA ASP A 103 -2.55 6.40 1.74
C ASP A 103 -3.26 5.10 1.31
N ILE A 104 -4.08 5.14 0.26
CA ILE A 104 -4.69 3.92 -0.33
C ILE A 104 -3.59 3.00 -0.88
N THR A 105 -2.63 3.55 -1.60
CA THR A 105 -1.47 2.81 -2.12
C THR A 105 -0.63 2.24 -0.98
N MET A 106 -0.43 3.00 0.11
CA MET A 106 0.30 2.53 1.30
C MET A 106 -0.41 1.38 2.00
N ALA A 107 -1.71 1.51 2.24
CA ALA A 107 -2.49 0.44 2.83
C ALA A 107 -2.50 -0.83 1.96
N THR A 108 -2.55 -0.67 0.63
CA THR A 108 -2.42 -1.78 -0.30
C THR A 108 -1.04 -2.44 -0.20
N ALA A 109 0.03 -1.65 -0.06
CA ALA A 109 1.38 -2.16 0.17
C ALA A 109 1.47 -2.98 1.46
N ILE A 110 0.89 -2.49 2.56
CA ILE A 110 0.86 -3.19 3.85
C ILE A 110 0.10 -4.51 3.72
N ALA A 111 -1.12 -4.49 3.16
CA ALA A 111 -1.92 -5.70 2.96
C ALA A 111 -1.18 -6.73 2.07
N PHE A 112 -0.62 -6.30 0.95
CA PHE A 112 0.10 -7.19 0.03
C PHE A 112 1.38 -7.77 0.65
N SER A 113 2.04 -7.01 1.53
CA SER A 113 3.23 -7.46 2.26
C SER A 113 2.96 -8.64 3.20
N LYS A 114 1.70 -8.78 3.66
CA LYS A 114 1.21 -9.82 4.56
C LYS A 114 0.75 -11.10 3.87
N PHE A 115 0.69 -11.13 2.53
CA PHE A 115 0.37 -12.38 1.83
C PHE A 115 1.33 -13.48 2.29
N PRO A 116 0.86 -14.70 2.61
CA PRO A 116 1.72 -15.76 3.13
C PRO A 116 2.93 -16.07 2.24
N VAL A 117 2.77 -15.90 0.92
CA VAL A 117 3.84 -16.06 -0.07
C VAL A 117 4.94 -15.00 0.07
N ASN A 118 4.58 -13.75 0.38
CA ASN A 118 5.54 -12.66 0.57
C ASN A 118 6.22 -12.70 1.93
N ALA A 119 5.44 -13.00 2.99
CA ALA A 119 5.90 -13.06 4.37
C ALA A 119 6.83 -11.90 4.77
N THR A 120 6.51 -10.68 4.31
CA THR A 120 7.29 -9.46 4.59
C THR A 120 6.39 -8.40 5.22
N PRO A 121 5.68 -8.70 6.32
CA PRO A 121 4.73 -7.77 6.92
C PRO A 121 5.43 -6.46 7.30
N LEU A 122 4.96 -5.35 6.75
CA LEU A 122 5.55 -4.03 6.97
C LEU A 122 5.18 -3.47 8.36
N ASP A 123 3.96 -3.68 8.81
CA ASP A 123 3.44 -3.23 10.10
C ASP A 123 4.13 -3.91 11.29
N GLU A 124 4.52 -5.19 11.17
CA GLU A 124 5.26 -5.88 12.23
C GLU A 124 6.70 -5.34 12.42
N ARG A 125 7.19 -4.52 11.50
CA ARG A 125 8.57 -4.00 11.48
C ARG A 125 8.68 -2.53 11.85
N PHE A 126 7.60 -1.78 11.70
CA PHE A 126 7.60 -0.31 11.68
C PHE A 126 6.41 0.20 12.49
N GLU A 127 6.68 0.77 13.66
CA GLU A 127 5.64 1.10 14.66
C GLU A 127 4.64 2.15 14.16
N HIS A 128 5.07 3.13 13.36
CA HIS A 128 4.18 4.17 12.85
C HIS A 128 3.38 3.67 11.64
N ILE A 129 3.95 2.73 10.87
CA ILE A 129 3.22 1.99 9.84
C ILE A 129 2.15 1.08 10.46
N ASP A 130 2.44 0.40 11.58
CA ASP A 130 1.41 -0.34 12.32
C ASP A 130 0.30 0.59 12.80
N ALA A 131 0.65 1.70 13.46
CA ALA A 131 -0.35 2.68 13.90
C ALA A 131 -1.23 3.19 12.74
N PHE A 132 -0.62 3.46 11.57
CA PHE A 132 -1.32 3.77 10.33
C PHE A 132 -2.26 2.63 9.90
N TRP A 133 -1.77 1.39 9.89
CA TRP A 133 -2.53 0.21 9.50
C TRP A 133 -3.74 -0.01 10.42
N GLN A 134 -3.54 0.01 11.74
CA GLN A 134 -4.62 -0.12 12.73
C GLN A 134 -5.72 0.92 12.54
N ARG A 135 -5.34 2.17 12.20
CA ARG A 135 -6.31 3.22 11.86
C ARG A 135 -7.04 2.94 10.55
N TRP A 136 -6.29 2.56 9.50
CA TRP A 136 -6.84 2.27 8.18
C TRP A 136 -7.89 1.15 8.21
N GLN A 137 -7.59 0.07 8.95
CA GLN A 137 -8.42 -1.12 9.07
C GLN A 137 -9.82 -0.84 9.65
N ARG A 138 -10.01 0.28 10.35
CA ARG A 138 -11.28 0.70 10.98
C ARG A 138 -12.15 1.56 10.06
N ARG A 139 -11.66 1.95 8.89
CA ARG A 139 -12.40 2.84 7.99
C ARG A 139 -13.61 2.12 7.39
N PRO A 140 -14.82 2.71 7.39
CA PRO A 140 -16.02 2.09 6.82
C PRO A 140 -15.85 1.66 5.36
N THR A 141 -15.15 2.47 4.56
CA THR A 141 -14.88 2.15 3.14
C THR A 141 -13.95 0.96 2.97
N PHE A 142 -12.99 0.77 3.89
CA PHE A 142 -12.10 -0.38 3.86
C PHE A 142 -12.84 -1.65 4.29
N LEU A 143 -13.62 -1.57 5.37
CA LEU A 143 -14.47 -2.67 5.82
C LEU A 143 -15.46 -3.12 4.74
N ALA A 144 -16.09 -2.18 4.04
CA ALA A 144 -16.99 -2.47 2.93
C ALA A 144 -16.28 -3.14 1.74
N ALA A 145 -15.06 -2.68 1.41
CA ALA A 145 -14.27 -3.23 0.30
C ALA A 145 -13.81 -4.69 0.53
N TYR A 146 -13.73 -5.13 1.78
CA TYR A 146 -13.31 -6.48 2.17
C TYR A 146 -14.43 -7.28 2.86
N ALA A 147 -15.69 -6.91 2.64
CA ALA A 147 -16.84 -7.56 3.26
C ALA A 147 -17.03 -9.02 2.81
N ASP A 148 -16.48 -9.40 1.65
CA ASP A 148 -16.54 -10.76 1.11
C ASP A 148 -15.55 -11.73 1.78
N ARG A 149 -14.63 -11.22 2.61
CA ARG A 149 -13.59 -12.01 3.31
C ARG A 149 -12.76 -12.88 2.37
N ASN A 150 -12.49 -12.38 1.17
CA ASN A 150 -11.69 -13.07 0.15
C ASN A 150 -10.46 -12.26 -0.27
N SER A 151 -9.83 -11.60 0.69
CA SER A 151 -8.64 -10.76 0.44
C SER A 151 -7.38 -11.57 0.16
N GLY A 152 -7.31 -12.83 0.64
CA GLY A 152 -6.09 -13.62 0.66
C GLY A 152 -5.14 -13.28 1.81
N VAL A 153 -5.54 -12.36 2.70
CA VAL A 153 -4.82 -11.96 3.90
C VAL A 153 -5.62 -12.43 5.13
N PRO A 154 -5.12 -13.43 5.89
CA PRO A 154 -5.88 -14.02 7.01
C PRO A 154 -6.35 -13.00 8.06
N GLU A 155 -5.56 -11.95 8.33
CA GLU A 155 -5.93 -10.86 9.26
C GLU A 155 -7.16 -10.08 8.80
N LEU A 156 -7.38 -9.95 7.49
CA LEU A 156 -8.53 -9.27 6.93
C LEU A 156 -9.75 -10.20 6.85
N ASP A 157 -9.53 -11.46 6.48
CA ASP A 157 -10.61 -12.42 6.22
C ASP A 157 -11.20 -13.01 7.52
N ASN A 158 -10.40 -13.15 8.58
CA ASN A 158 -10.81 -13.78 9.83
C ASN A 158 -11.31 -12.80 10.91
N ARG A 159 -11.64 -11.56 10.52
CA ARG A 159 -12.16 -10.59 11.49
C ARG A 159 -13.52 -11.03 12.04
N ALA A 160 -13.66 -10.92 13.36
CA ALA A 160 -14.92 -11.17 14.08
C ALA A 160 -15.98 -10.14 13.65
#